data_AF-A0A0F8YKM5-F1
#
_entry.id   AF-A0A0F8YKM5-F1
#
_cell.length_a   1.000
_cell.length_b   1.000
_cell.length_c   1.000
_cell.angle_alpha   90.00
_cell.angle_beta   90.00
_cell.angle_gamma   90.00
#
_symmetry.space_group_name_H-M   'P 1'
#
loop_
_entity.id
_entity.type
_entity.pdbx_description
1 polymer ?
#
loop_
_entity_poly.entity_id
_entity_poly.type
_entity_poly.pdbx_seq_one_letter_code
_entity_poly.pdbx_strand_id
1 'polypeptide(L)'
;GGRVPMVIHWATSLLQIKPILVAEGEEIRALERARAMPRAISRLLTRIEERLDEERPLHMAVMHADAPAAAGDLADAVRQRFQPDELLITEFTSVMGAHTGPGFVGVAFFSGQPVAAAAEAAGSHSASASNPTLDEDVAKLESSLGGVPASQRTPSLVLVTGLPGSGKSYFSRALCSRYPLAHLNSDALRRALFPRPAHDAAENERLFAAVHTLLERLLARGVSAVLDATSLKEEHRRPLYEIAERAAARLVIVQTEAPPDVARERLEARARGDDRQDASEATVAVYDRMRKEMEPIERPHIKVDTAKEIEPALADVVQQLAIANRV
;
A
#
# COMPACT_ATOMS: atom_id res chain seq x y z
N GLY A 1 3.78 15.69 -17.24
CA GLY A 1 3.47 14.86 -18.42
C GLY A 1 4.30 13.59 -18.33
N GLY A 2 3.76 12.58 -17.65
CA GLY A 2 4.36 11.25 -17.52
C GLY A 2 3.58 10.28 -18.39
N ARG A 3 4.28 9.39 -19.08
CA ARG A 3 3.80 8.60 -20.21
C ARG A 3 2.86 7.49 -19.74
N VAL A 4 1.64 7.48 -20.27
CA VAL A 4 0.74 6.32 -20.28
C VAL A 4 0.99 5.59 -21.60
N PRO A 5 1.75 4.49 -21.65
CA PRO A 5 1.83 3.69 -22.86
C PRO A 5 0.47 3.02 -23.07
N MET A 6 -0.17 3.29 -24.22
CA MET A 6 -1.31 2.57 -24.81
C MET A 6 -2.77 2.84 -24.37
N VAL A 7 -3.09 3.87 -23.57
CA VAL A 7 -4.50 4.33 -23.45
C VAL A 7 -4.84 5.46 -24.44
N ILE A 8 -3.83 6.19 -24.92
CA ILE A 8 -4.01 7.45 -25.66
C ILE A 8 -4.56 7.27 -27.09
N HIS A 9 -4.54 6.07 -27.68
CA HIS A 9 -5.06 5.88 -29.04
C HIS A 9 -6.57 5.59 -29.16
N TRP A 10 -7.29 5.33 -28.07
CA TRP A 10 -8.73 5.02 -28.12
C TRP A 10 -9.65 6.19 -27.77
N ALA A 11 -9.11 7.25 -27.16
CA ALA A 11 -9.86 8.42 -26.71
C ALA A 11 -10.62 9.16 -27.83
N THR A 12 -10.19 9.02 -29.09
CA THR A 12 -10.86 9.66 -30.23
C THR A 12 -11.94 8.79 -30.89
N SER A 13 -11.97 7.48 -30.65
CA SER A 13 -12.92 6.54 -31.29
C SER A 13 -14.12 6.14 -30.42
N LEU A 14 -14.13 6.56 -29.14
CA LEU A 14 -15.19 6.21 -28.17
C LEU A 14 -16.55 6.85 -28.44
N LEU A 15 -16.68 7.71 -29.46
CA LEU A 15 -17.96 8.34 -29.75
C LEU A 15 -19.00 7.41 -30.39
N GLN A 16 -18.68 6.21 -30.91
CA GLN A 16 -19.68 5.31 -31.53
C GLN A 16 -19.47 3.77 -31.48
N ILE A 17 -18.57 3.19 -30.69
CA ILE A 17 -18.37 1.71 -30.63
C ILE A 17 -18.28 1.21 -29.19
N LYS A 18 -18.91 0.06 -28.88
CA LYS A 18 -18.93 -0.61 -27.55
C LYS A 18 -17.89 -1.76 -27.50
N PRO A 19 -16.64 -1.55 -27.05
CA PRO A 19 -15.63 -2.62 -26.95
C PRO A 19 -15.80 -3.48 -25.69
N ILE A 20 -15.39 -4.75 -25.76
CA ILE A 20 -15.19 -5.60 -24.57
C ILE A 20 -13.71 -5.55 -24.19
N LEU A 21 -13.41 -5.17 -22.96
CA LEU A 21 -12.06 -5.07 -22.42
C LEU A 21 -11.85 -6.15 -21.36
N VAL A 22 -10.67 -6.78 -21.37
CA VAL A 22 -10.22 -7.67 -20.30
C VAL A 22 -8.88 -7.18 -19.78
N ALA A 23 -8.78 -7.08 -18.46
CA ALA A 23 -7.55 -6.76 -17.76
C ALA A 23 -7.04 -8.04 -17.06
N GLU A 24 -5.79 -8.40 -17.32
CA GLU A 24 -5.08 -9.52 -16.68
C GLU A 24 -3.77 -8.97 -16.10
N GLY A 25 -3.67 -8.90 -14.77
CA GLY A 25 -2.52 -8.25 -14.13
C GLY A 25 -2.37 -6.80 -14.59
N GLU A 26 -1.20 -6.45 -15.14
CA GLU A 26 -0.89 -5.11 -15.66
C GLU A 26 -1.30 -4.90 -17.13
N GLU A 27 -1.79 -5.94 -17.82
CA GLU A 27 -2.15 -5.86 -19.24
C GLU A 27 -3.65 -5.68 -19.47
N ILE A 28 -4.03 -4.62 -20.18
CA ILE A 28 -5.39 -4.41 -20.69
C ILE A 28 -5.43 -4.77 -22.17
N ARG A 29 -6.24 -5.77 -22.53
CA ARG A 29 -6.43 -6.20 -23.91
C ARG A 29 -7.88 -5.94 -24.35
N ALA A 30 -8.03 -5.26 -25.48
CA ALA A 30 -9.32 -5.16 -26.16
C ALA A 30 -9.57 -6.49 -26.88
N LEU A 31 -10.56 -7.25 -26.42
CA LEU A 31 -10.86 -8.55 -27.00
C LEU A 31 -11.52 -8.40 -28.36
N GLU A 32 -12.65 -7.68 -28.43
CA GLU A 32 -13.46 -7.58 -29.64
C GLU A 32 -14.39 -6.35 -29.63
N ARG A 33 -14.94 -6.00 -30.82
CA ARG A 33 -16.00 -5.00 -30.98
C ARG A 33 -17.38 -5.66 -30.91
N ALA A 34 -18.21 -5.32 -29.93
CA ALA A 34 -19.59 -5.80 -29.87
C ALA A 34 -20.56 -4.76 -30.47
N ARG A 35 -21.47 -5.21 -31.34
CA ARG A 35 -22.48 -4.34 -31.98
C ARG A 35 -23.70 -4.05 -31.09
N ALA A 36 -23.97 -4.87 -30.06
CA ALA A 36 -25.13 -4.76 -29.19
C ALA A 36 -24.82 -5.23 -27.75
N MET A 37 -25.42 -4.59 -26.74
CA MET A 37 -25.16 -4.83 -25.31
C MET A 37 -25.46 -6.27 -24.84
N PRO A 38 -26.62 -6.88 -25.17
CA PRO A 38 -26.90 -8.24 -24.70
C PRO A 38 -25.88 -9.27 -25.18
N ARG A 39 -25.33 -9.09 -26.40
CA ARG A 39 -24.25 -9.94 -26.93
C ARG A 39 -22.92 -9.69 -26.23
N ALA A 40 -22.63 -8.45 -25.86
CA ALA A 40 -21.42 -8.11 -25.11
C ALA A 40 -21.44 -8.75 -23.72
N ILE A 41 -22.58 -8.63 -23.02
CA ILE A 41 -22.80 -9.24 -21.70
C ILE A 41 -22.68 -10.75 -21.79
N SER A 42 -23.42 -11.40 -22.71
CA SER A 42 -23.35 -12.86 -22.86
C SER A 42 -21.93 -13.37 -23.10
N ARG A 43 -21.14 -12.68 -23.93
CA ARG A 43 -19.72 -13.03 -24.17
C ARG A 43 -18.84 -12.81 -22.94
N LEU A 44 -19.04 -11.71 -22.23
CA LEU A 44 -18.33 -11.43 -20.98
C LEU A 44 -18.55 -12.57 -19.98
N LEU A 45 -19.80 -13.01 -19.79
CA LEU A 45 -20.11 -14.12 -18.88
C LEU A 45 -19.45 -15.42 -19.34
N THR A 46 -19.52 -15.78 -20.63
CA THR A 46 -18.81 -16.98 -21.13
C THR A 46 -17.32 -16.96 -20.85
N ARG A 47 -16.66 -15.80 -20.93
CA ARG A 47 -15.22 -15.69 -20.63
C ARG A 47 -14.88 -15.82 -19.15
N ILE A 48 -15.79 -15.38 -18.29
CA ILE A 48 -15.67 -15.61 -16.84
C ILE A 48 -15.75 -17.11 -16.58
N GLU A 49 -16.74 -17.79 -17.15
CA GLU A 49 -16.98 -19.24 -17.00
C GLU A 49 -15.75 -20.07 -17.37
N GLU A 50 -15.05 -19.72 -18.45
CA GLU A 50 -13.80 -20.39 -18.89
C GLU A 50 -12.63 -20.29 -17.87
N ARG A 51 -12.74 -19.45 -16.84
CA ARG A 51 -11.65 -19.09 -15.93
C ARG A 51 -11.96 -19.34 -14.45
N LEU A 52 -13.14 -19.88 -14.15
CA LEU A 52 -13.52 -20.18 -12.78
C LEU A 52 -12.79 -21.42 -12.27
N ASP A 53 -12.42 -21.38 -11.01
CA ASP A 53 -12.06 -22.57 -10.22
C ASP A 53 -13.29 -22.94 -9.39
N GLU A 54 -13.99 -24.02 -9.79
CA GLU A 54 -15.27 -24.46 -9.19
C GLU A 54 -15.10 -25.00 -7.75
N GLU A 55 -13.87 -25.31 -7.33
CA GLU A 55 -13.59 -25.85 -5.99
C GLU A 55 -13.34 -24.75 -4.94
N ARG A 56 -13.40 -23.47 -5.33
CA ARG A 56 -13.11 -22.32 -4.45
C ARG A 56 -14.28 -21.34 -4.39
N PRO A 57 -14.43 -20.62 -3.26
CA PRO A 57 -15.44 -19.57 -3.14
C PRO A 57 -15.29 -18.54 -4.26
N LEU A 58 -16.41 -18.19 -4.88
CA LEU A 58 -16.48 -17.26 -6.00
C LEU A 58 -16.93 -15.89 -5.52
N HIS A 59 -16.05 -14.91 -5.69
CA HIS A 59 -16.31 -13.52 -5.33
C HIS A 59 -16.31 -12.66 -6.59
N MET A 60 -17.29 -11.78 -6.71
CA MET A 60 -17.50 -10.96 -7.90
C MET A 60 -17.87 -9.51 -7.56
N ALA A 61 -17.48 -8.58 -8.42
CA ALA A 61 -17.87 -7.18 -8.32
C ALA A 61 -18.31 -6.64 -9.68
N VAL A 62 -19.53 -6.11 -9.75
CA VAL A 62 -20.03 -5.34 -10.89
C VAL A 62 -19.66 -3.88 -10.69
N MET A 63 -18.98 -3.29 -11.67
CA MET A 63 -18.55 -1.90 -11.65
C MET A 63 -19.24 -1.09 -12.75
N HIS A 64 -19.60 0.16 -12.47
CA HIS A 64 -20.23 1.04 -13.46
C HIS A 64 -19.79 2.51 -13.39
N ALA A 65 -19.84 3.22 -14.52
CA ALA A 65 -19.69 4.68 -14.57
C ALA A 65 -21.02 5.32 -14.95
N ASP A 66 -21.71 5.92 -13.97
CA ASP A 66 -23.03 6.59 -14.16
C ASP A 66 -24.06 5.73 -14.92
N ALA A 67 -24.13 4.43 -14.58
CA ALA A 67 -24.97 3.44 -15.27
C ALA A 67 -25.60 2.40 -14.32
N PRO A 68 -26.26 2.82 -13.23
CA PRO A 68 -26.73 1.91 -12.18
C PRO A 68 -27.77 0.88 -12.68
N ALA A 69 -28.64 1.25 -13.63
CA ALA A 69 -29.62 0.32 -14.20
C ALA A 69 -28.95 -0.81 -14.99
N ALA A 70 -27.99 -0.47 -15.85
CA ALA A 70 -27.23 -1.45 -16.62
C ALA A 70 -26.33 -2.32 -15.72
N ALA A 71 -25.84 -1.77 -14.60
CA ALA A 71 -25.13 -2.51 -13.57
C ALA A 71 -26.05 -3.53 -12.88
N GLY A 72 -27.29 -3.13 -12.58
CA GLY A 72 -28.33 -4.02 -12.06
C GLY A 72 -28.61 -5.19 -12.98
N ASP A 73 -28.87 -4.93 -14.27
CA ASP A 73 -29.12 -5.96 -15.27
C ASP A 73 -27.96 -6.97 -15.39
N LEU A 74 -26.71 -6.48 -15.34
CA LEU A 74 -25.51 -7.30 -15.38
C LEU A 74 -25.34 -8.12 -14.09
N ALA A 75 -25.61 -7.52 -12.93
CA ALA A 75 -25.57 -8.21 -11.64
C ALA A 75 -26.60 -9.35 -11.58
N ASP A 76 -27.80 -9.15 -12.09
CA ASP A 76 -28.83 -10.19 -12.14
C ASP A 76 -28.43 -11.34 -13.07
N ALA A 77 -27.86 -11.03 -14.23
CA ALA A 77 -27.31 -12.03 -15.13
C ALA A 77 -26.16 -12.83 -14.48
N VAL A 78 -25.28 -12.17 -13.74
CA VAL A 78 -24.19 -12.80 -12.98
C VAL A 78 -24.74 -13.72 -11.87
N ARG A 79 -25.71 -13.24 -11.07
CA ARG A 79 -26.35 -14.05 -10.01
C ARG A 79 -26.99 -15.31 -10.59
N GLN A 80 -27.72 -15.15 -11.70
CA GLN A 80 -28.40 -16.27 -12.34
C GLN A 80 -27.43 -17.29 -12.92
N ARG A 81 -26.27 -16.85 -13.44
CA ARG A 81 -25.33 -17.72 -14.14
C ARG A 81 -24.31 -18.39 -13.22
N PHE A 82 -23.82 -17.70 -12.20
CA PHE A 82 -22.65 -18.13 -11.43
C PHE A 82 -22.90 -18.35 -9.94
N GLN A 83 -24.01 -17.83 -9.39
CA GLN A 83 -24.37 -17.96 -7.97
C GLN A 83 -23.19 -17.67 -7.01
N PRO A 84 -22.50 -16.52 -7.14
CA PRO A 84 -21.30 -16.23 -6.36
C PRO A 84 -21.61 -16.15 -4.85
N ASP A 85 -20.63 -16.54 -4.04
CA ASP A 85 -20.68 -16.40 -2.57
C ASP A 85 -20.79 -14.93 -2.15
N GLU A 86 -20.21 -14.03 -2.93
CA GLU A 86 -20.28 -12.58 -2.73
C GLU A 86 -20.40 -11.85 -4.07
N LEU A 87 -21.33 -10.89 -4.14
CA LEU A 87 -21.49 -10.01 -5.30
C LEU A 87 -21.66 -8.55 -4.86
N LEU A 88 -20.67 -7.72 -5.16
CA LEU A 88 -20.71 -6.28 -4.95
C LEU A 88 -21.18 -5.56 -6.21
N ILE A 89 -21.89 -4.44 -6.04
CA ILE A 89 -22.15 -3.47 -7.12
C ILE A 89 -21.52 -2.15 -6.67
N THR A 90 -20.62 -1.59 -7.47
CA THR A 90 -19.82 -0.42 -7.11
C THR A 90 -19.69 0.59 -8.24
N GLU A 91 -19.52 1.86 -7.86
CA GLU A 91 -19.21 2.93 -8.81
C GLU A 91 -17.72 2.94 -9.14
N PHE A 92 -17.41 3.00 -10.43
CA PHE A 92 -16.06 3.06 -10.96
C PHE A 92 -15.49 4.46 -10.71
N THR A 93 -14.47 4.58 -9.85
CA THR A 93 -14.00 5.85 -9.29
C THR A 93 -13.65 6.91 -10.35
N SER A 94 -13.83 8.17 -9.95
CA SER A 94 -13.82 9.38 -10.81
C SER A 94 -12.55 9.60 -11.65
N VAL A 95 -11.42 9.00 -11.30
CA VAL A 95 -10.18 9.10 -12.07
C VAL A 95 -10.18 8.16 -13.29
N MET A 96 -10.91 7.04 -13.24
CA MET A 96 -11.06 6.13 -14.38
C MET A 96 -12.33 6.41 -15.20
N GLY A 97 -13.39 6.95 -14.58
CA GLY A 97 -14.61 7.40 -15.28
C GLY A 97 -14.36 8.50 -16.32
N ALA A 98 -13.35 9.34 -16.10
CA ALA A 98 -12.88 10.34 -17.07
C ALA A 98 -12.31 9.74 -18.37
N HIS A 99 -11.96 8.45 -18.36
CA HIS A 99 -11.34 7.75 -19.49
C HIS A 99 -12.27 6.72 -20.18
N THR A 100 -13.33 6.25 -19.51
CA THR A 100 -14.29 5.27 -20.07
C THR A 100 -15.60 5.90 -20.55
N GLY A 101 -16.00 7.05 -19.99
CA GLY A 101 -17.25 7.73 -20.29
C GLY A 101 -18.47 7.14 -19.56
N PRO A 102 -19.57 7.92 -19.45
CA PRO A 102 -20.81 7.45 -18.82
C PRO A 102 -21.43 6.28 -19.61
N GLY A 103 -22.04 5.32 -18.90
CA GLY A 103 -22.64 4.13 -19.51
C GLY A 103 -21.79 2.86 -19.48
N PHE A 104 -20.58 2.92 -18.90
CA PHE A 104 -19.71 1.75 -18.74
C PHE A 104 -20.25 0.78 -17.68
N VAL A 105 -20.16 -0.53 -17.97
CA VAL A 105 -20.39 -1.62 -17.02
C VAL A 105 -19.36 -2.73 -17.21
N GLY A 106 -18.91 -3.35 -16.12
CA GLY A 106 -17.93 -4.43 -16.15
C GLY A 106 -18.04 -5.36 -14.94
N VAL A 107 -17.34 -6.49 -14.98
CA VAL A 107 -17.28 -7.48 -13.88
C VAL A 107 -15.82 -7.80 -13.57
N ALA A 108 -15.45 -7.74 -12.30
CA ALA A 108 -14.24 -8.36 -11.75
C ALA A 108 -14.63 -9.62 -10.97
N PHE A 109 -13.79 -10.65 -10.99
CA PHE A 109 -14.04 -11.89 -10.26
C PHE A 109 -12.72 -12.51 -9.79
N PHE A 110 -12.79 -13.28 -8.71
CA PHE A 110 -11.72 -14.18 -8.29
C PHE A 110 -12.31 -15.42 -7.59
N SER A 111 -11.62 -16.56 -7.73
CA SER A 111 -11.93 -17.82 -7.04
C SER A 111 -10.88 -18.08 -5.97
N GLY A 112 -11.23 -17.96 -4.70
CA GLY A 112 -10.28 -18.06 -3.58
C GLY A 112 -10.78 -17.36 -2.32
N GLN A 113 -9.97 -17.34 -1.26
CA GLN A 113 -10.33 -16.53 -0.09
C GLN A 113 -10.18 -15.04 -0.40
N PRO A 114 -11.11 -14.19 0.04
CA PRO A 114 -11.05 -12.76 -0.24
C PRO A 114 -9.76 -12.15 0.29
N VAL A 115 -8.95 -11.61 -0.63
CA VAL A 115 -7.84 -10.72 -0.28
C VAL A 115 -8.50 -9.43 0.20
N ALA A 116 -8.33 -9.11 1.48
CA ALA A 116 -8.98 -8.00 2.17
C ALA A 116 -8.86 -6.63 1.44
N ALA A 117 -7.91 -6.49 0.52
CA ALA A 117 -7.68 -5.29 -0.28
C ALA A 117 -8.77 -4.97 -1.34
N ALA A 118 -9.58 -5.94 -1.80
CA ALA A 118 -10.56 -5.68 -2.87
C ALA A 118 -11.87 -5.03 -2.38
N ALA A 119 -12.21 -5.18 -1.10
CA ALA A 119 -13.41 -4.60 -0.50
C ALA A 119 -13.27 -3.08 -0.22
N GLU A 120 -12.04 -2.58 -0.11
CA GLU A 120 -11.76 -1.18 0.25
C GLU A 120 -11.86 -0.21 -0.94
N ALA A 121 -11.76 -0.70 -2.18
CA ALA A 121 -11.90 0.12 -3.40
C ALA A 121 -13.35 0.49 -3.75
N ALA A 122 -14.33 -0.13 -3.07
CA ALA A 122 -15.77 0.08 -3.26
C ALA A 122 -16.40 0.80 -2.05
N GLY A 123 -15.94 2.00 -1.71
CA GLY A 123 -16.61 2.82 -0.69
C GLY A 123 -18.03 3.22 -1.15
N SER A 124 -19.07 3.31 -0.33
CA SER A 124 -19.22 3.16 1.11
C SER A 124 -20.72 2.96 1.39
N HIS A 125 -21.07 2.11 2.36
CA HIS A 125 -22.22 2.20 3.29
C HIS A 125 -22.55 0.82 3.86
N SER A 126 -21.69 0.30 4.73
CA SER A 126 -22.15 -0.49 5.88
C SER A 126 -21.08 -0.49 6.97
N ALA A 127 -21.55 -0.50 8.21
CA ALA A 127 -20.72 -0.42 9.39
C ALA A 127 -19.68 -1.54 9.43
N SER A 128 -18.41 -1.17 9.67
CA SER A 128 -17.41 -1.92 10.45
C SER A 128 -17.67 -3.43 10.60
N ALA A 129 -17.42 -4.19 9.55
CA ALA A 129 -17.09 -5.60 9.70
C ALA A 129 -15.59 -5.67 10.00
N SER A 130 -15.24 -5.65 11.28
CA SER A 130 -13.89 -5.90 11.78
C SER A 130 -13.36 -7.19 11.17
N ASN A 131 -12.26 -7.16 10.41
CA ASN A 131 -11.53 -8.37 10.06
C ASN A 131 -10.79 -8.82 11.33
N PRO A 132 -11.28 -9.86 12.03
CA PRO A 132 -10.82 -10.16 13.39
C PRO A 132 -9.32 -10.46 13.43
N THR A 133 -8.75 -10.98 12.35
CA THR A 133 -7.31 -11.27 12.26
C THR A 133 -6.44 -10.01 12.16
N LEU A 134 -6.86 -9.02 11.37
CA LEU A 134 -6.14 -7.76 11.23
C LEU A 134 -6.19 -6.93 12.52
N ASP A 135 -7.35 -6.89 13.16
CA ASP A 135 -7.52 -6.18 14.43
C ASP A 135 -6.66 -6.77 15.55
N GLU A 136 -6.59 -8.10 15.63
CA GLU A 136 -5.70 -8.80 16.55
C GLU A 136 -4.22 -8.50 16.27
N ASP A 137 -3.83 -8.49 15.00
CA ASP A 137 -2.46 -8.18 14.58
C ASP A 137 -2.09 -6.74 14.96
N VAL A 138 -2.97 -5.78 14.66
CA VAL A 138 -2.80 -4.37 15.05
C VAL A 138 -2.67 -4.23 16.57
N ALA A 139 -3.51 -4.92 17.35
CA ALA A 139 -3.45 -4.89 18.81
C ALA A 139 -2.13 -5.46 19.36
N LYS A 140 -1.62 -6.55 18.77
CA LYS A 140 -0.29 -7.12 19.11
C LYS A 140 0.83 -6.13 18.79
N LEU A 141 0.79 -5.53 17.59
CA LEU A 141 1.78 -4.55 17.18
C LEU A 141 1.77 -3.32 18.10
N GLU A 142 0.59 -2.75 18.41
CA GLU A 142 0.47 -1.60 19.31
C GLU A 142 1.01 -1.92 20.71
N SER A 143 0.66 -3.10 21.24
CA SER A 143 1.17 -3.56 22.55
C SER A 143 2.70 -3.70 22.56
N SER A 144 3.29 -4.10 21.43
CA SER A 144 4.75 -4.26 21.30
C SER A 144 5.53 -2.94 21.30
N LEU A 145 4.86 -1.79 21.06
CA LEU A 145 5.52 -0.47 21.07
C LEU A 145 5.99 -0.05 22.46
N GLY A 146 5.48 -0.67 23.54
CA GLY A 146 5.86 -0.33 24.91
C GLY A 146 5.32 1.03 25.40
N GLY A 147 4.32 1.57 24.71
CA GLY A 147 3.73 2.88 24.95
C GLY A 147 3.78 3.78 23.72
N VAL A 148 2.96 4.84 23.74
CA VAL A 148 2.91 5.85 22.67
C VAL A 148 2.98 7.25 23.27
N PRO A 149 3.57 8.23 22.56
CA PRO A 149 3.65 9.59 23.06
C PRO A 149 2.26 10.23 23.20
N ALA A 150 2.21 11.35 23.92
CA ALA A 150 1.00 12.14 24.05
C ALA A 150 0.50 12.64 22.69
N SER A 151 -0.81 12.76 22.54
CA SER A 151 -1.42 13.26 21.32
C SER A 151 -1.15 14.75 21.10
N GLN A 152 -1.08 15.12 19.82
CA GLN A 152 -0.85 16.47 19.31
C GLN A 152 -2.03 16.86 18.40
N ARG A 153 -2.30 18.16 18.27
CA ARG A 153 -3.37 18.66 17.39
C ARG A 153 -3.13 18.31 15.92
N THR A 154 -1.86 18.34 15.52
CA THR A 154 -1.37 18.15 14.16
C THR A 154 -0.30 17.06 14.21
N PRO A 155 -0.69 15.77 14.12
CA PRO A 155 0.27 14.68 14.17
C PRO A 155 1.22 14.75 12.97
N SER A 156 2.39 14.16 13.14
CA SER A 156 3.39 14.04 12.07
C SER A 156 3.75 12.59 11.81
N LEU A 157 3.94 12.26 10.53
CA LEU A 157 4.54 11.02 10.07
C LEU A 157 5.94 11.30 9.54
N VAL A 158 6.95 10.71 10.17
CA VAL A 158 8.32 10.67 9.63
C VAL A 158 8.53 9.32 8.95
N LEU A 159 8.70 9.32 7.63
CA LEU A 159 9.06 8.14 6.86
C LEU A 159 10.57 8.07 6.71
N VAL A 160 11.21 7.09 7.35
CA VAL A 160 12.65 6.85 7.22
C VAL A 160 12.87 5.67 6.28
N THR A 161 13.44 5.95 5.11
CA THR A 161 13.76 4.95 4.07
C THR A 161 15.27 4.91 3.80
N GLY A 162 15.74 3.82 3.21
CA GLY A 162 17.16 3.58 2.96
C GLY A 162 17.49 2.09 2.89
N LEU A 163 18.62 1.76 2.27
CA LEU A 163 19.07 0.37 2.12
C LEU A 163 19.41 -0.27 3.48
N PRO A 164 19.44 -1.62 3.58
CA PRO A 164 20.06 -2.27 4.73
C PRO A 164 21.47 -1.73 4.98
N GLY A 165 21.86 -1.50 6.24
CA GLY A 165 23.16 -0.92 6.59
C GLY A 165 23.29 0.60 6.36
N SER A 166 22.29 1.26 5.77
CA SER A 166 22.30 2.72 5.54
C SER A 166 22.10 3.57 6.80
N GLY A 167 21.84 2.95 7.96
CA GLY A 167 21.67 3.65 9.24
C GLY A 167 20.25 4.14 9.56
N LYS A 168 19.20 3.65 8.88
CA LYS A 168 17.79 4.01 9.19
C LYS A 168 17.45 3.89 10.68
N SER A 169 17.64 2.71 11.27
CA SER A 169 17.29 2.45 12.67
C SER A 169 18.14 3.26 13.65
N TYR A 170 19.40 3.54 13.29
CA TYR A 170 20.24 4.46 14.04
C TYR A 170 19.67 5.89 14.02
N PHE A 171 19.31 6.40 12.85
CA PHE A 171 18.68 7.71 12.69
C PHE A 171 17.34 7.80 13.43
N SER A 172 16.45 6.81 13.27
CA SER A 172 15.13 6.77 13.92
C SER A 172 15.23 6.76 15.45
N ARG A 173 16.14 5.96 16.02
CA ARG A 173 16.40 5.96 17.48
C ARG A 173 16.90 7.33 17.96
N ALA A 174 17.84 7.92 17.22
CA ALA A 174 18.37 9.24 17.53
C ALA A 174 17.27 10.33 17.45
N LEU A 175 16.35 10.22 16.48
CA LEU A 175 15.22 11.13 16.35
C LEU A 175 14.22 10.97 17.49
N CYS A 176 13.82 9.75 17.84
CA CYS A 176 12.93 9.46 18.96
C CYS A 176 13.50 9.93 20.32
N SER A 177 14.82 10.02 20.45
CA SER A 177 15.47 10.57 21.65
C SER A 177 15.31 12.09 21.77
N ARG A 178 15.04 12.79 20.66
CA ARG A 178 14.89 14.27 20.59
C ARG A 178 13.45 14.72 20.48
N TYR A 179 12.56 13.87 19.96
CA TYR A 179 11.16 14.21 19.73
C TYR A 179 10.25 13.02 20.07
N PRO A 180 9.12 13.23 20.76
CA PRO A 180 8.23 12.16 21.18
C PRO A 180 7.46 11.57 19.99
N LEU A 181 8.01 10.50 19.39
CA LEU A 181 7.43 9.75 18.27
C LEU A 181 7.18 8.30 18.67
N ALA A 182 6.04 7.74 18.26
CA ALA A 182 5.86 6.29 18.24
C ALA A 182 6.84 5.69 17.22
N HIS A 183 7.74 4.82 17.65
CA HIS A 183 8.75 4.22 16.78
C HIS A 183 8.27 2.88 16.21
N LEU A 184 7.83 2.91 14.95
CA LEU A 184 7.43 1.71 14.22
C LEU A 184 8.63 1.20 13.42
N ASN A 185 9.42 0.30 14.02
CA ASN A 185 10.50 -0.39 13.32
C ASN A 185 9.96 -1.69 12.70
N SER A 186 10.00 -1.81 11.36
CA SER A 186 9.37 -2.93 10.67
C SER A 186 9.91 -4.30 11.08
N ASP A 187 11.21 -4.41 11.40
CA ASP A 187 11.82 -5.68 11.79
C ASP A 187 11.43 -6.07 13.23
N ALA A 188 11.30 -5.10 14.13
CA ALA A 188 10.78 -5.32 15.48
C ALA A 188 9.30 -5.70 15.47
N LEU A 189 8.48 -5.00 14.68
CA LEU A 189 7.07 -5.31 14.50
C LEU A 189 6.87 -6.67 13.85
N ARG A 190 7.71 -7.05 12.88
CA ARG A 190 7.70 -8.39 12.28
C ARG A 190 7.90 -9.48 13.33
N ARG A 191 8.89 -9.35 14.22
CA ARG A 191 9.13 -10.33 15.29
C ARG A 191 8.01 -10.37 16.34
N ALA A 192 7.35 -9.24 16.58
CA ALA A 192 6.19 -9.21 17.47
C ALA A 192 5.02 -10.01 16.90
N LEU A 193 4.87 -10.00 15.57
CA LEU A 193 3.77 -10.65 14.87
C LEU A 193 4.05 -12.12 14.51
N PHE A 194 5.29 -12.42 14.13
CA PHE A 194 5.73 -13.73 13.67
C PHE A 194 6.83 -14.28 14.58
N PRO A 195 6.54 -15.31 15.39
CA PRO A 195 7.55 -15.96 16.23
C PRO A 195 8.74 -16.53 15.45
N ARG A 196 8.52 -16.86 14.17
CA ARG A 196 9.54 -17.33 13.22
C ARG A 196 9.33 -16.64 11.87
N PRO A 197 9.94 -15.47 11.64
CA PRO A 197 9.80 -14.74 10.38
C PRO A 197 10.34 -15.54 9.19
N ALA A 198 9.51 -15.73 8.17
CA ALA A 198 9.88 -16.38 6.90
C ALA A 198 10.25 -15.36 5.82
N HIS A 199 9.85 -14.09 5.97
CA HIS A 199 10.09 -13.00 5.02
C HIS A 199 9.58 -13.26 3.60
N ASP A 200 8.52 -14.06 3.46
CA ASP A 200 7.84 -14.28 2.18
C ASP A 200 6.83 -13.15 1.83
N ALA A 201 6.23 -13.24 0.65
CA ALA A 201 5.33 -12.20 0.15
C ALA A 201 4.05 -12.07 1.01
N ALA A 202 3.47 -13.20 1.45
CA ALA A 202 2.24 -13.20 2.24
C ALA A 202 2.47 -12.66 3.66
N GLU A 203 3.62 -13.00 4.27
CA GLU A 203 4.05 -12.44 5.55
C GLU A 203 4.24 -10.92 5.45
N ASN A 204 4.92 -10.44 4.39
CA ASN A 204 5.13 -9.01 4.17
C ASN A 204 3.80 -8.29 3.95
N GLU A 205 2.89 -8.83 3.14
CA GLU A 205 1.57 -8.25 2.91
C GLU A 205 0.80 -8.10 4.23
N ARG A 206 0.72 -9.18 5.02
CA ARG A 206 0.05 -9.17 6.33
C ARG A 206 0.69 -8.19 7.31
N LEU A 207 2.02 -8.15 7.38
CA LEU A 207 2.75 -7.22 8.23
C LEU A 207 2.42 -5.78 7.87
N PHE A 208 2.55 -5.42 6.59
CA PHE A 208 2.35 -4.04 6.16
C PHE A 208 0.89 -3.62 6.19
N ALA A 209 -0.08 -4.53 6.00
CA ALA A 209 -1.49 -4.26 6.26
C ALA A 209 -1.74 -3.87 7.73
N ALA A 210 -1.18 -4.63 8.68
CA ALA A 210 -1.28 -4.32 10.11
C ALA A 210 -0.53 -3.04 10.49
N VAL A 211 0.66 -2.80 9.93
CA VAL A 211 1.44 -1.58 10.17
C VAL A 211 0.71 -0.35 9.64
N HIS A 212 0.16 -0.40 8.44
CA HIS A 212 -0.61 0.70 7.85
C HIS A 212 -1.84 1.03 8.69
N THR A 213 -2.61 0.01 9.08
CA THR A 213 -3.79 0.18 9.95
C THR A 213 -3.42 0.76 11.32
N LEU A 214 -2.32 0.28 11.92
CA LEU A 214 -1.79 0.84 13.17
C LEU A 214 -1.41 2.31 13.00
N LEU A 215 -0.71 2.64 11.91
CA LEU A 215 -0.28 4.00 11.62
C LEU A 215 -1.47 4.95 11.48
N GLU A 216 -2.51 4.54 10.75
CA GLU A 216 -3.77 5.29 10.64
C GLU A 216 -4.41 5.54 12.00
N ARG A 217 -4.51 4.51 12.85
CA ARG A 217 -5.09 4.64 14.21
C ARG A 217 -4.29 5.59 15.08
N LEU A 218 -2.97 5.51 15.05
CA LEU A 218 -2.09 6.39 15.81
C LEU A 218 -2.26 7.85 15.36
N LEU A 219 -2.17 8.11 14.06
CA LEU A 219 -2.30 9.46 13.52
C LEU A 219 -3.70 10.04 13.76
N ALA A 220 -4.77 9.25 13.59
CA ALA A 220 -6.14 9.69 13.88
C ALA A 220 -6.34 10.07 15.36
N ARG A 221 -5.57 9.48 16.28
CA ARG A 221 -5.54 9.83 17.71
C ARG A 221 -4.62 11.02 18.02
N GLY A 222 -3.99 11.62 17.00
CA GLY A 222 -3.03 12.71 17.16
C GLY A 222 -1.63 12.24 17.58
N VAL A 223 -1.32 10.94 17.53
CA VAL A 223 -0.02 10.41 17.94
C VAL A 223 0.95 10.49 16.76
N SER A 224 1.99 11.33 16.88
CA SER A 224 3.07 11.42 15.90
C SER A 224 3.92 10.14 15.88
N ALA A 225 4.35 9.72 14.69
CA ALA A 225 5.01 8.45 14.48
C ALA A 225 6.21 8.57 13.54
N VAL A 226 7.19 7.69 13.74
CA VAL A 226 8.26 7.42 12.76
C VAL A 226 8.14 5.97 12.28
N LEU A 227 8.08 5.79 10.97
CA LEU A 227 8.16 4.47 10.34
C LEU A 227 9.58 4.24 9.83
N ASP A 228 10.28 3.32 10.48
CA ASP A 228 11.59 2.82 10.08
C ASP A 228 11.41 1.52 9.30
N ALA A 229 11.39 1.64 7.98
CA ALA A 229 11.16 0.53 7.06
C ALA A 229 12.01 0.67 5.78
N THR A 230 12.35 -0.46 5.16
CA THR A 230 13.10 -0.49 3.90
C THR A 230 12.15 -0.30 2.70
N SER A 231 11.50 0.87 2.61
CA SER A 231 10.52 1.21 1.57
C SER A 231 11.21 1.80 0.32
N LEU A 232 11.82 0.93 -0.48
CA LEU A 232 12.71 1.33 -1.59
C LEU A 232 11.99 1.63 -2.92
N LYS A 233 10.76 1.14 -3.09
CA LYS A 233 9.94 1.33 -4.28
C LYS A 233 8.79 2.29 -4.01
N GLU A 234 8.34 2.99 -5.05
CA GLU A 234 7.24 3.95 -4.95
C GLU A 234 5.92 3.28 -4.58
N GLU A 235 5.68 2.06 -5.06
CA GLU A 235 4.51 1.25 -4.69
C GLU A 235 4.38 1.02 -3.18
N HIS A 236 5.51 0.92 -2.46
CA HIS A 236 5.54 0.75 -1.01
C HIS A 236 5.44 2.08 -0.24
N ARG A 237 5.77 3.20 -0.88
CA ARG A 237 5.73 4.53 -0.26
C ARG A 237 4.38 5.21 -0.43
N ARG A 238 3.72 5.01 -1.58
CA ARG A 238 2.44 5.64 -1.92
C ARG A 238 1.37 5.46 -0.83
N PRO A 239 1.11 4.24 -0.29
CA PRO A 239 0.13 4.08 0.77
C PRO A 239 0.44 4.92 2.02
N LEU A 240 1.71 5.10 2.36
CA LEU A 240 2.14 5.88 3.52
C LEU A 240 1.89 7.38 3.33
N TYR A 241 2.01 7.87 2.09
CA TYR A 241 1.66 9.25 1.76
C TYR A 241 0.15 9.47 1.92
N GLU A 242 -0.65 8.55 1.40
CA GLU A 242 -2.10 8.63 1.48
C GLU A 242 -2.60 8.53 2.93
N ILE A 243 -1.97 7.69 3.76
CA ILE A 243 -2.25 7.60 5.20
C ILE A 243 -2.00 8.95 5.89
N ALA A 244 -0.86 9.59 5.60
CA ALA A 244 -0.57 10.91 6.16
C ALA A 244 -1.58 11.96 5.69
N GLU A 245 -1.93 11.96 4.40
CA GLU A 245 -2.91 12.90 3.82
C GLU A 245 -4.31 12.71 4.43
N ARG A 246 -4.80 11.46 4.54
CA ARG A 246 -6.10 11.14 5.16
C ARG A 246 -6.17 11.56 6.63
N ALA A 247 -5.08 11.37 7.37
CA ALA A 247 -5.00 11.76 8.77
C ALA A 247 -4.73 13.27 8.98
N ALA A 248 -4.62 14.05 7.89
CA ALA A 248 -4.15 15.44 7.92
C ALA A 248 -2.82 15.60 8.68
N ALA A 249 -1.99 14.55 8.65
CA ALA A 249 -0.72 14.51 9.33
C ALA A 249 0.36 15.17 8.46
N ARG A 250 1.30 15.86 9.10
CA ARG A 250 2.48 16.38 8.40
C ARG A 250 3.38 15.21 8.00
N LEU A 251 3.68 15.07 6.72
CA LEU A 251 4.63 14.09 6.22
C LEU A 251 6.04 14.68 6.11
N VAL A 252 7.03 14.00 6.68
CA VAL A 252 8.46 14.27 6.50
C VAL A 252 9.15 13.00 6.01
N ILE A 253 9.78 13.05 4.85
CA ILE A 253 10.50 11.90 4.28
C ILE A 253 12.00 12.08 4.50
N VAL A 254 12.64 11.06 5.04
CA VAL A 254 14.09 11.00 5.27
C VAL A 254 14.67 9.80 4.54
N GLN A 255 15.58 10.05 3.61
CA GLN A 255 16.36 9.04 2.91
C GLN A 255 17.73 8.92 3.55
N THR A 256 18.00 7.80 4.22
CA THR A 256 19.31 7.49 4.77
C THR A 256 20.16 6.76 3.74
N GLU A 257 21.42 7.16 3.64
CA GLU A 257 22.41 6.60 2.74
C GLU A 257 23.72 6.37 3.49
N ALA A 258 24.52 5.45 2.98
CA ALA A 258 25.91 5.26 3.40
C ALA A 258 26.70 4.77 2.17
N PRO A 259 28.01 5.04 2.11
CA PRO A 259 28.89 4.43 1.11
C PRO A 259 28.70 2.89 1.09
N PRO A 260 28.68 2.23 -0.09
CA PRO A 260 28.40 0.80 -0.16
C PRO A 260 29.34 -0.10 0.64
N ASP A 261 30.61 0.26 0.72
CA ASP A 261 31.63 -0.38 1.55
C ASP A 261 31.28 -0.28 3.05
N VAL A 262 30.94 0.92 3.52
CA VAL A 262 30.50 1.16 4.91
C VAL A 262 29.22 0.39 5.22
N ALA A 263 28.24 0.40 4.31
CA ALA A 263 26.99 -0.34 4.50
C ALA A 263 27.22 -1.85 4.62
N ARG A 264 28.09 -2.42 3.78
CA ARG A 264 28.45 -3.85 3.85
C ARG A 264 29.19 -4.19 5.15
N GLU A 265 30.17 -3.38 5.54
CA GLU A 265 30.92 -3.58 6.78
C GLU A 265 29.97 -3.60 8.00
N ARG A 266 28.99 -2.69 8.04
CA ARG A 266 27.96 -2.66 9.08
C ARG A 266 27.12 -3.93 9.12
N LEU A 267 26.71 -4.44 7.95
CA LEU A 267 25.93 -5.68 7.86
C LEU A 267 26.74 -6.90 8.32
N GLU A 268 28.03 -6.96 7.97
CA GLU A 268 28.94 -8.02 8.40
C GLU A 268 29.21 -7.97 9.90
N ALA A 269 29.42 -6.77 10.47
CA ALA A 269 29.57 -6.59 11.91
C ALA A 269 28.32 -7.04 12.68
N ARG A 270 27.13 -6.70 12.16
CA ARG A 270 25.87 -7.17 12.75
C ARG A 270 25.74 -8.69 12.71
N ALA A 271 26.11 -9.33 11.60
CA ALA A 271 26.07 -10.79 11.46
C ALA A 271 27.01 -11.51 12.47
N ARG A 272 28.08 -10.86 12.92
CA ARG A 272 28.96 -11.36 13.99
C ARG A 272 28.40 -11.16 15.40
N GLY A 273 27.30 -10.43 15.55
CA GLY A 273 26.69 -10.10 16.84
C GLY A 273 27.32 -8.89 17.53
N ASP A 274 28.06 -8.06 16.79
CA ASP A 274 28.77 -6.88 17.34
C ASP A 274 27.79 -5.75 17.72
N ASP A 275 26.57 -5.73 17.16
CA ASP A 275 25.52 -4.76 17.46
C ASP A 275 24.28 -5.44 18.07
N ARG A 276 24.10 -5.28 19.38
CA ARG A 276 22.95 -5.83 20.13
C ARG A 276 21.67 -4.99 20.01
N GLN A 277 21.76 -3.77 19.49
CA GLN A 277 20.63 -2.82 19.39
C GLN A 277 19.98 -2.82 18.00
N ASP A 278 20.66 -3.37 17.00
CA ASP A 278 20.15 -3.49 15.64
C ASP A 278 19.72 -4.92 15.34
N ALA A 279 18.41 -5.12 15.33
CA ALA A 279 17.80 -6.43 15.15
C ALA A 279 17.39 -6.69 13.69
N SER A 280 17.98 -5.98 12.72
CA SER A 280 17.68 -6.20 11.31
C SER A 280 18.49 -7.38 10.74
N GLU A 281 17.80 -8.34 10.12
CA GLU A 281 18.34 -9.64 9.68
C GLU A 281 18.97 -9.62 8.28
N ALA A 282 19.04 -8.44 7.65
CA ALA A 282 19.51 -8.32 6.27
C ALA A 282 20.99 -8.70 6.11
N THR A 283 21.31 -9.47 5.08
CA THR A 283 22.68 -9.84 4.70
C THR A 283 23.23 -8.95 3.58
N VAL A 284 24.53 -9.04 3.31
CA VAL A 284 25.16 -8.38 2.15
C VAL A 284 24.49 -8.79 0.82
N ALA A 285 24.07 -10.06 0.69
CA ALA A 285 23.34 -10.52 -0.48
C ALA A 285 21.96 -9.86 -0.62
N VAL A 286 21.26 -9.66 0.50
CA VAL A 286 19.97 -8.93 0.53
C VAL A 286 20.19 -7.46 0.14
N TYR A 287 21.25 -6.82 0.64
CA TYR A 287 21.64 -5.47 0.24
C TYR A 287 21.85 -5.36 -1.27
N ASP A 288 22.62 -6.28 -1.86
CA ASP A 288 22.94 -6.26 -3.29
C ASP A 288 21.72 -6.46 -4.18
N ARG A 289 20.77 -7.30 -3.74
CA ARG A 289 19.47 -7.44 -4.41
C ARG A 289 18.65 -6.16 -4.31
N MET A 290 18.44 -5.66 -3.09
CA MET A 290 17.61 -4.48 -2.82
C MET A 290 18.14 -3.21 -3.48
N ARG A 291 19.46 -3.05 -3.57
CA ARG A 291 20.08 -1.90 -4.25
C ARG A 291 19.69 -1.80 -5.73
N LYS A 292 19.44 -2.93 -6.40
CA LYS A 292 19.01 -2.96 -7.82
C LYS A 292 17.55 -2.59 -8.01
N GLU A 293 16.74 -2.77 -6.97
CA GLU A 293 15.29 -2.51 -6.98
C GLU A 293 14.94 -1.11 -6.45
N MET A 294 15.94 -0.34 -6.02
CA MET A 294 15.72 0.98 -5.43
C MET A 294 15.29 2.00 -6.48
N GLU A 295 14.14 2.62 -6.23
CA GLU A 295 13.58 3.67 -7.08
C GLU A 295 13.81 5.05 -6.45
N PRO A 296 13.98 6.11 -7.27
CA PRO A 296 14.11 7.47 -6.77
C PRO A 296 12.85 7.90 -6.00
N ILE A 297 13.03 8.75 -4.99
CA ILE A 297 11.93 9.38 -4.26
C ILE A 297 11.62 10.71 -4.96
N GLU A 298 10.43 10.82 -5.55
CA GLU A 298 10.01 12.02 -6.27
C GLU A 298 9.51 13.15 -5.36
N ARG A 299 8.94 12.80 -4.20
CA ARG A 299 8.47 13.77 -3.21
C ARG A 299 9.65 14.49 -2.52
N PRO A 300 9.46 15.73 -2.02
CA PRO A 300 10.48 16.42 -1.22
C PRO A 300 10.92 15.57 -0.03
N HIS A 301 12.23 15.39 0.12
CA HIS A 301 12.82 14.55 1.15
C HIS A 301 14.18 15.08 1.59
N ILE A 302 14.57 14.72 2.81
CA ILE A 302 15.88 15.02 3.39
C ILE A 302 16.79 13.83 3.14
N LYS A 303 17.94 14.06 2.50
CA LYS A 303 18.97 13.03 2.32
C LYS A 303 19.98 13.09 3.46
N VAL A 304 20.29 11.94 4.05
CA VAL A 304 21.18 11.83 5.21
C VAL A 304 22.24 10.79 4.96
N ASP A 305 23.48 11.23 4.81
CA ASP A 305 24.65 10.35 4.80
C ASP A 305 25.01 9.97 6.24
N THR A 306 24.68 8.74 6.64
CA THR A 306 24.90 8.25 8.01
C THR A 306 26.33 7.79 8.26
N ALA A 307 27.23 7.88 7.29
CA ALA A 307 28.67 7.78 7.53
C ALA A 307 29.26 9.10 8.03
N LYS A 308 28.50 10.20 7.95
CA LYS A 308 28.84 11.53 8.45
C LYS A 308 28.03 11.88 9.70
N GLU A 309 28.23 13.10 10.20
CA GLU A 309 27.44 13.65 11.30
C GLU A 309 25.95 13.78 10.91
N ILE A 310 25.08 13.16 11.70
CA ILE A 310 23.62 13.17 11.46
C ILE A 310 22.89 14.31 12.19
N GLU A 311 23.56 15.04 13.09
CA GLU A 311 22.94 16.09 13.92
C GLU A 311 22.25 17.18 13.10
N PRO A 312 22.83 17.71 12.01
CA PRO A 312 22.15 18.76 11.24
C PRO A 312 20.82 18.30 10.64
N ALA A 313 20.77 17.06 10.16
CA ALA A 313 19.55 16.47 9.60
C ALA A 313 18.50 16.20 10.70
N LEU A 314 18.93 15.74 11.88
CA LEU A 314 18.04 15.58 13.03
C LEU A 314 17.43 16.92 13.46
N ALA A 315 18.23 17.98 13.52
CA ALA A 315 17.78 19.31 13.86
C ALA A 315 16.74 19.84 12.86
N ASP A 316 16.97 19.66 11.55
CA ASP A 316 16.02 20.04 10.50
C ASP A 316 14.69 19.28 10.64
N VAL A 317 14.73 17.94 10.79
CA VAL A 317 13.51 17.14 11.01
C VAL A 317 12.76 17.62 12.26
N VAL A 318 13.45 17.79 13.40
CA VAL A 318 12.83 18.27 14.65
C VAL A 318 12.22 19.65 14.48
N GLN A 319 12.87 20.56 13.75
CA GLN A 319 12.33 21.89 13.46
C GLN A 319 11.03 21.80 12.65
N GLN A 320 10.99 20.95 11.62
CA GLN A 320 9.79 20.75 10.81
C GLN A 320 8.63 20.15 11.62
N LEU A 321 8.92 19.23 12.54
CA LEU A 321 7.93 18.67 13.46
C LEU A 321 7.41 19.72 14.45
N ALA A 322 8.29 20.56 15.00
CA ALA A 322 7.93 21.58 15.98
C ALA A 322 7.06 22.71 15.39
N ILE A 323 7.25 23.06 14.11
CA ILE A 323 6.41 24.05 13.41
C ILE A 323 4.95 23.57 13.33
N ALA A 324 4.73 22.26 13.12
CA ALA A 324 3.39 21.70 13.01
C ALA A 324 2.54 21.95 14.27
N ASN A 325 3.15 21.91 15.45
CA ASN A 325 2.46 22.06 16.74
C ASN A 325 2.06 23.49 17.10
N ARG A 326 2.47 24.50 16.32
CA ARG A 326 2.28 25.94 16.66
C ARG A 326 1.09 26.61 15.96
N VAL A 327 0.35 25.88 15.12
CA VAL A 327 -0.79 26.37 14.35
C VAL A 327 -2.07 25.71 14.85
#